data_AF-A0A1J0PAJ1-F1
#
_entry.id   AF-A0A1J0PAJ1-F1
#
_cell.length_a   1.000
_cell.length_b   1.000
_cell.length_c   1.000
_cell.angle_alpha   90.00
_cell.angle_beta   90.00
_cell.angle_gamma   90.00
#
_symmetry.space_group_name_H-M   'P 1'
#
loop_
_entity.id
_entity.type
_entity.pdbx_description
1 polymer ?
#
loop_
_entity_poly.entity_id
_entity_poly.type
_entity_poly.pdbx_seq_one_letter_code
_entity_poly.pdbx_strand_id
1 'polypeptide(L)' 'MSPSTLELGSDDWQRLRDALRYQARDLHHRSYAVPADRRQLLWEEMDRCLNLAARIEDLSANERP' A
#
# COMPACT_ATOMS: atom_id res chain seq x y z
N MET A 1 -7.98 -3.20 -27.97
CA MET A 1 -6.72 -2.71 -27.40
C MET A 1 -6.38 -3.62 -26.24
N SER A 2 -5.40 -4.50 -26.40
CA SER A 2 -4.94 -5.35 -25.30
C SER A 2 -4.27 -4.46 -24.26
N PRO A 3 -4.54 -4.59 -22.96
CA PRO A 3 -3.80 -3.85 -21.95
C PRO A 3 -2.35 -4.30 -22.07
N SER A 4 -1.47 -3.42 -22.55
CA SER A 4 -0.04 -3.64 -22.46
C SER A 4 0.26 -3.80 -20.98
N THR A 5 0.63 -5.01 -20.58
CA THR A 5 1.09 -5.29 -19.22
C THR A 5 2.30 -4.41 -19.01
N LEU A 6 2.13 -3.29 -18.33
CA LEU A 6 3.23 -2.42 -17.94
C LEU A 6 4.08 -3.24 -16.98
N GLU A 7 5.21 -3.74 -17.45
CA GLU A 7 6.22 -4.33 -16.57
C GLU A 7 6.81 -3.19 -15.74
N LEU A 8 6.41 -3.15 -14.47
CA LEU A 8 6.94 -2.22 -13.49
C LEU A 8 8.37 -2.64 -13.14
N GLY A 9 9.31 -1.71 -13.22
CA GLY A 9 10.69 -1.95 -12.79
C GLY A 9 10.79 -2.05 -11.26
N SER A 10 11.95 -2.49 -10.76
CA SER A 10 12.22 -2.59 -9.31
C SER A 10 11.97 -1.27 -8.57
N ASP A 11 12.37 -0.16 -9.17
CA ASP A 11 12.21 1.18 -8.60
C ASP A 11 10.73 1.59 -8.53
N ASP A 12 9.92 1.17 -9.50
CA ASP A 12 8.48 1.44 -9.50
C ASP A 12 7.78 0.66 -8.39
N TRP A 13 8.13 -0.62 -8.21
CA TRP A 13 7.65 -1.42 -7.08
C TRP A 13 8.03 -0.82 -5.73
N GLN A 14 9.27 -0.33 -5.60
CA GLN A 14 9.71 0.33 -4.37
C GLN A 14 8.92 1.62 -4.10
N ARG A 15 8.69 2.45 -5.13
CA ARG A 15 7.86 3.66 -5.03
C ARG A 15 6.42 3.33 -4.65
N LEU A 16 5.84 2.26 -5.22
CA LEU A 16 4.50 1.80 -4.87
C LEU A 16 4.41 1.36 -3.41
N ARG A 17 5.38 0.56 -2.93
CA ARG A 17 5.46 0.16 -1.51
C ARG A 17 5.51 1.37 -0.59
N ASP A 18 6.36 2.34 -0.90
CA ASP A 18 6.55 3.53 -0.07
C ASP A 18 5.30 4.42 -0.09
N ALA A 19 4.64 4.56 -1.24
CA ALA A 19 3.36 5.26 -1.37
C ALA A 19 2.26 4.60 -0.54
N LEU A 20 2.18 3.27 -0.52
CA LEU A 20 1.21 2.52 0.30
C LEU A 20 1.46 2.73 1.80
N ARG A 21 2.72 2.74 2.25
CA ARG A 21 3.09 3.04 3.64
C ARG A 21 2.73 4.47 4.03
N TYR A 22 2.94 5.43 3.12
CA TYR A 22 2.54 6.81 3.32
C TYR A 22 1.01 6.93 3.44
N GLN A 23 0.27 6.30 2.54
CA GLN A 23 -1.19 6.29 2.56
C GLN A 23 -1.75 5.69 3.85
N ALA A 24 -1.17 4.57 4.32
CA ALA A 24 -1.54 3.97 5.59
C ALA A 24 -1.36 4.95 6.78
N ARG A 25 -0.23 5.68 6.80
CA ARG A 25 0.03 6.70 7.83
C ARG A 25 -0.97 7.86 7.78
N ASP A 26 -1.35 8.32 6.58
CA ASP A 26 -2.37 9.35 6.39
C ASP A 26 -3.75 8.87 6.89
N LEU A 27 -4.15 7.65 6.51
CA LEU A 27 -5.41 7.05 6.97
C LEU A 27 -5.46 6.95 8.49
N HIS A 28 -4.38 6.49 9.13
CA HIS A 28 -4.26 6.45 10.58
C HIS A 28 -4.41 7.84 11.22
N HIS A 29 -3.75 8.86 10.66
CA HIS A 29 -3.87 10.23 11.16
C HIS A 29 -5.30 10.77 11.04
N ARG A 30 -5.94 10.59 9.88
CA ARG A 30 -7.32 11.03 9.62
C ARG A 30 -8.34 10.28 10.47
N SER A 31 -8.02 9.07 10.92
CA SER A 31 -8.87 8.25 11.78
C SER A 31 -9.20 8.92 13.13
N TYR A 32 -8.33 9.83 13.60
CA TYR A 32 -8.56 10.61 14.82
C TYR A 32 -9.60 11.72 14.65
N ALA A 33 -9.85 12.18 13.42
CA ALA A 33 -10.77 13.28 13.13
C ALA A 33 -12.21 12.82 12.85
N VAL A 34 -12.49 11.51 12.90
CA VAL A 34 -13.80 10.94 12.53
C VAL A 34 -14.44 10.12 13.66
N PRO A 35 -15.78 9.98 13.66
CA PRO A 35 -16.51 9.08 14.57
C PRO A 35 -16.09 7.62 14.39
N ALA A 36 -16.39 6.79 15.40
CA ALA A 36 -15.98 5.38 15.47
C ALA A 36 -16.36 4.57 14.21
N ASP A 37 -17.59 4.72 13.71
CA ASP A 37 -18.09 3.98 12.55
C ASP A 37 -17.26 4.25 11.28
N ARG A 38 -16.86 5.51 11.07
CA ARG A 38 -16.00 5.90 9.94
C ARG A 38 -14.53 5.55 10.19
N ARG A 39 -14.11 5.58 11.46
CA ARG A 39 -12.74 5.22 11.86
C ARG A 39 -12.42 3.79 11.49
N GLN A 40 -13.36 2.87 11.72
CA GLN A 40 -13.17 1.46 11.37
C GLN A 40 -12.89 1.27 9.88
N LEU A 41 -13.64 1.94 9.00
CA LEU A 41 -13.40 1.88 7.54
C LEU A 41 -11.99 2.38 7.17
N LEU A 42 -11.53 3.47 7.80
CA LEU A 42 -10.17 3.98 7.55
C LEU A 42 -9.09 3.00 8.01
N TRP A 43 -9.30 2.31 9.12
CA TRP A 43 -8.39 1.29 9.62
C TRP A 43 -8.39 0.04 8.72
N GLU A 44 -9.54 -0.39 8.23
CA GLU A 44 -9.63 -1.51 7.28
C GLU A 44 -8.89 -1.20 5.97
N GLU A 45 -9.00 0.02 5.45
CA GLU A 45 -8.22 0.43 4.26
C GLU A 45 -6.73 0.59 4.56
N MET A 46 -6.36 1.09 5.76
CA MET A 46 -4.97 1.15 6.21
C MET A 46 -4.34 -0.25 6.22
N ASP A 47 -5.03 -1.25 6.77
CA ASP A 47 -4.55 -2.63 6.81
C ASP A 47 -4.38 -3.20 5.41
N ARG A 48 -5.27 -2.89 4.45
CA ARG A 48 -5.09 -3.27 3.05
C ARG A 48 -3.84 -2.65 2.43
N CYS A 49 -3.59 -1.36 2.69
CA CYS A 49 -2.37 -0.69 2.22
C CYS A 49 -1.11 -1.36 2.79
N LEU A 50 -1.07 -1.64 4.09
CA LEU A 50 0.07 -2.27 4.76
C LEU A 50 0.30 -3.71 4.27
N ASN A 51 -0.77 -4.50 4.14
CA ASN A 51 -0.69 -5.86 3.62
C ASN A 51 -0.17 -5.89 2.18
N LEU A 52 -0.60 -4.96 1.33
CA LEU A 52 -0.10 -4.88 -0.04
C LEU A 52 1.37 -4.44 -0.08
N ALA A 53 1.77 -3.47 0.77
CA ALA A 53 3.16 -3.05 0.87
C ALA A 53 4.08 -4.19 1.33
N ALA A 54 3.63 -4.99 2.31
CA ALA A 54 4.38 -6.17 2.76
C ALA A 54 4.56 -7.19 1.63
N ARG A 55 3.51 -7.47 0.85
CA ARG A 55 3.60 -8.37 -0.31
C ARG A 55 4.59 -7.87 -1.36
N ILE A 56 4.64 -6.57 -1.63
CA ILE A 56 5.63 -5.99 -2.56
C ILE A 56 7.04 -6.17 -2.01
N GLU A 57 7.23 -5.96 -0.70
CA GLU A 57 8.53 -6.18 -0.05
C GLU A 57 9.00 -7.63 -0.15
N ASP A 58 8.10 -8.59 0.08
CA ASP A 58 8.39 -10.02 -0.05
C ASP A 58 8.76 -10.40 -1.50
N LEU A 59 8.03 -9.86 -2.49
CA LEU A 59 8.33 -10.08 -3.91
C LEU A 59 9.71 -9.54 -4.27
N SER A 60 10.02 -8.30 -3.89
CA SER A 60 11.32 -7.69 -4.15
C SER A 60 12.48 -8.36 -3.39
N ALA A 61 12.22 -8.98 -2.25
CA ALA A 61 13.21 -9.76 -1.51
C ALA A 61 13.53 -11.09 -2.21
N ASN A 62 12.51 -11.76 -2.77
CA ASN A 62 12.64 -13.03 -3.49
C ASN A 62 13.27 -12.90 -4.89
N GLU A 63 13.31 -11.68 -5.46
CA GLU A 63 13.96 -11.40 -6.74
C GLU A 63 15.47 -11.14 -6.63
N ARG A 64 16.03 -11.05 -5.41
CA ARG A 64 17.49 -10.96 -5.20
C ARG A 64 18.09 -12.37 -5.02
N PRO A 65 19.13 -12.76 -5.79
CA PRO A 65 19.79 -14.06 -5.66
C PRO A 65 20.54 -14.22 -4.33
#